data_AF-A0A2V6ZYB7-F1
#
_entry.id   AF-A0A2V6ZYB7-F1
#
_cell.length_a   1.000
_cell.length_b   1.000
_cell.length_c   1.000
_cell.angle_alpha   90.00
_cell.angle_beta   90.00
_cell.angle_gamma   90.00
#
_symmetry.space_group_name_H-M   'P 1'
#
loop_
_entity.id
_entity.type
_entity.pdbx_description
1 polymer ?
#
loop_
_entity_poly.entity_id
_entity_poly.type
_entity_poly.pdbx_seq_one_letter_code
_entity_poly.pdbx_strand_id
1 'polypeptide(L)' 'MQVLAFSTPQDPLWRWRIVNYAGELVEESRDTFQTIARAIQEGSKRLTAMNVVDTSVPYQPHRSTRHLRVP' A
#
# COMPACT_ATOMS: atom_id res chain seq x y z
N MET A 1 -3.67 7.22 0.50
CA MET A 1 -2.39 6.52 0.25
C MET A 1 -1.48 6.59 1.46
N GLN A 2 -0.69 5.53 1.69
CA GLN A 2 0.25 5.41 2.82
C GLN A 2 1.56 4.74 2.37
N VAL A 3 2.67 5.15 2.97
CA VAL A 3 3.98 4.49 2.83
C VAL A 3 4.17 3.50 3.98
N LEU A 4 4.54 2.28 3.65
CA LEU A 4 4.89 1.23 4.61
C LEU A 4 6.30 0.75 4.33
N ALA A 5 7.10 0.58 5.38
CA ALA A 5 8.39 -0.08 5.28
C ALA A 5 8.28 -1.54 5.74
N PHE A 6 8.95 -2.44 5.04
CA PHE A 6 8.97 -3.87 5.34
C PHE A 6 10.37 -4.44 5.08
N SER A 7 10.69 -5.53 5.77
CA SER A 7 11.89 -6.35 5.53
C SER A 7 11.51 -7.81 5.66
N THR A 8 12.32 -8.71 5.08
CA THR A 8 12.08 -10.15 5.16
C THR A 8 13.19 -10.84 5.94
N PRO A 9 12.94 -11.99 6.59
CA PRO A 9 14.00 -12.71 7.28
C PRO A 9 15.15 -13.18 6.37
N GLN A 10 14.88 -13.41 5.07
CA GLN A 10 15.86 -13.87 4.09
C GLN A 10 16.73 -12.73 3.54
N ASP A 11 16.15 -11.53 3.44
CA ASP A 11 16.85 -10.29 3.08
C ASP A 11 16.47 -9.23 4.13
N PRO A 12 17.30 -9.04 5.17
CA PRO A 12 16.98 -8.16 6.30
C PRO A 12 17.07 -6.67 5.94
N LEU A 13 17.30 -6.34 4.67
CA LEU A 13 17.22 -4.97 4.20
C LEU A 13 15.76 -4.49 4.09
N TRP A 14 15.58 -3.21 4.34
CA TRP A 14 14.29 -2.55 4.31
C TRP A 14 13.92 -2.11 2.90
N ARG A 15 12.69 -2.38 2.51
CA ARG A 15 12.04 -1.84 1.32
C ARG A 15 10.86 -1.01 1.77
N TRP A 16 10.37 -0.14 0.90
CA TRP A 16 9.10 0.54 1.12
C TRP A 16 8.09 0.13 0.05
N ARG A 17 6.82 0.27 0.41
CA ARG A 17 5.71 0.16 -0.53
C ARG A 17 4.69 1.26 -0.27
N ILE A 18 4.06 1.72 -1.33
CA ILE A 18 2.93 2.65 -1.28
C ILE A 18 1.65 1.84 -1.47
N VAL A 19 0.70 2.03 -0.57
CA VAL A 19 -0.60 1.36 -0.60
C VAL A 19 -1.68 2.43 -0.68
N ASN A 20 -2.71 2.19 -1.49
CA ASN A 20 -3.87 3.07 -1.55
C ASN A 20 -4.86 2.79 -0.41
N TYR A 21 -5.91 3.59 -0.29
CA TYR A 21 -6.90 3.41 0.77
C TYR A 21 -7.73 2.12 0.60
N ALA A 22 -7.85 1.61 -0.62
CA ALA A 22 -8.47 0.31 -0.88
C ALA A 22 -7.59 -0.90 -0.46
N GLY A 23 -6.35 -0.65 -0.01
CA GLY A 23 -5.41 -1.71 0.40
C GLY A 23 -4.59 -2.30 -0.75
N GLU A 24 -4.68 -1.73 -1.95
CA GLU A 24 -3.95 -2.18 -3.13
C GLU A 24 -2.53 -1.61 -3.13
N LEU A 25 -1.57 -2.45 -3.55
CA LEU A 25 -0.18 -2.04 -3.76
C LEU A 25 -0.12 -1.13 -4.99
N VAL A 26 0.30 0.12 -4.78
CA VAL A 26 0.47 1.10 -5.86
C VAL A 26 1.88 1.03 -6.43
N GLU A 27 2.89 1.03 -5.55
CA GLU A 27 4.30 0.95 -5.94
C GLU A 27 5.12 0.28 -4.83
N GLU A 28 6.21 -0.39 -5.22
CA GLU A 28 7.18 -0.98 -4.30
C GLU A 28 8.60 -0.56 -4.70
N SER A 29 9.45 -0.35 -3.69
CA SER A 29 10.86 0.00 -3.88
C SER A 29 11.65 -1.16 -4.48
N ARG A 30 12.34 -0.88 -5.58
CA ARG A 30 13.37 -1.80 -6.12
C ARG A 30 14.63 -1.77 -5.27
N ASP A 31 14.93 -0.60 -4.73
CA ASP A 31 16.07 -0.37 -3.85
C ASP A 31 15.80 -0.88 -2.43
N THR A 32 16.89 -1.23 -1.77
CA THR A 32 16.94 -1.74 -0.41
C THR A 32 17.73 -0.80 0.49
N PHE A 33 17.28 -0.64 1.73
CA PHE A 33 17.82 0.31 2.69
C PHE A 33 18.23 -0.39 3.98
N GLN A 34 19.27 0.11 4.64
CA GLN A 34 19.75 -0.50 5.90
C GLN A 34 18.84 -0.19 7.09
N THR A 35 18.03 0.86 7.03
CA THR A 35 17.17 1.29 8.14
C THR A 35 15.74 1.53 7.69
N ILE A 36 14.80 1.21 8.58
CA ILE A 36 13.36 1.49 8.38
C ILE A 36 13.12 2.98 8.12
N ALA A 37 13.81 3.85 8.85
CA ALA A 37 13.67 5.29 8.71
C ALA A 37 14.05 5.77 7.30
N ARG A 38 15.11 5.19 6.71
CA ARG A 38 15.54 5.55 5.37
C ARG A 38 14.54 5.07 4.31
N ALA A 39 14.01 3.87 4.45
CA ALA A 39 12.97 3.35 3.57
C ALA A 39 11.70 4.23 3.63
N ILE A 40 11.24 4.61 4.83
CA ILE A 40 10.08 5.50 4.98
C ILE A 40 10.34 6.88 4.37
N GLN A 41 11.53 7.45 4.60
CA GLN A 41 11.89 8.76 4.04
C GLN A 41 11.88 8.74 2.51
N GLU A 42 12.47 7.71 1.90
CA GLU A 42 12.50 7.58 0.43
C GLU A 42 11.09 7.36 -0.12
N GLY A 43 10.32 6.41 0.44
CA GLY A 43 8.94 6.18 0.03
C GLY A 43 8.04 7.41 0.20
N SER A 44 8.26 8.24 1.23
CA SER A 44 7.52 9.50 1.43
C SER A 44 7.85 10.53 0.35
N LYS A 45 9.13 10.61 -0.04
CA LYS A 45 9.58 11.45 -1.15
C LYS A 45 8.93 10.98 -2.46
N ARG A 46 8.92 9.66 -2.71
CA ARG A 46 8.29 9.08 -3.90
C ARG A 46 6.79 9.34 -3.96
N LEU A 47 6.07 9.13 -2.85
CA LEU A 47 4.63 9.42 -2.75
C LEU A 47 4.32 10.88 -3.07
N THR A 48 5.12 11.81 -2.54
CA THR A 48 4.96 13.24 -2.81
C THR A 48 5.21 13.55 -4.29
N ALA A 49 6.25 12.95 -4.88
CA ALA A 49 6.61 13.15 -6.29
C ALA A 49 5.58 12.57 -7.26
N MET A 50 4.88 11.50 -6.87
CA MET A 50 3.80 10.91 -7.67
C MET A 50 2.61 11.87 -7.85
N ASN A 51 2.31 12.71 -6.84
CA ASN A 51 1.17 13.64 -6.85
C ASN A 51 -0.16 12.98 -7.33
N VAL A 52 -0.38 11.72 -6.94
CA VAL A 52 -1.54 10.94 -7.38
C VAL A 52 -2.71 11.15 -6.43
N VAL A 53 -3.87 11.48 -7.01
CA VAL A 53 -5.15 11.45 -6.29
C VAL A 53 -5.62 10.00 -6.21
N ASP A 54 -5.88 9.54 -5.00
CA ASP A 54 -6.41 8.20 -4.75
C ASP A 54 -7.87 8.12 -5.19
N THR A 55 -8.13 7.48 -6.33
CA THR A 55 -9.49 7.21 -6.84
C THR A 55 -9.90 5.75 -6.61
N SER A 56 -9.16 5.00 -5.78
CA SER A 56 -9.49 3.62 -5.50
C SER A 56 -10.80 3.52 -4.71
N VAL A 57 -11.62 2.53 -5.06
CA VAL A 57 -12.85 2.23 -4.33
C VAL A 57 -12.53 1.08 -3.38
N PRO A 58 -12.71 1.23 -2.07
CA PRO A 58 -12.45 0.13 -1.14
C PRO A 58 -13.31 -1.07 -1.52
N TYR A 59 -12.69 -2.25 -1.54
CA TYR A 59 -13.40 -3.50 -1.81
C TYR A 59 -14.58 -3.64 -0.85
N GLN A 60 -15.78 -3.82 -1.37
CA GLN A 60 -17.00 -4.04 -0.58
C GLN A 60 -17.25 -5.56 -0.47
N PRO A 61 -16.84 -6.22 0.64
CA PRO A 61 -17.08 -7.66 0.81
C PRO A 61 -18.57 -7.99 0.97
N HIS A 62 -19.41 -6.99 1.28
CA HIS A 62 -20.83 -7.20 1.52
C HIS A 62 -21.59 -7.27 0.20
N ARG A 63 -21.71 -8.49 -0.33
CA ARG A 63 -22.72 -8.80 -1.36
C ARG A 63 -24.09 -8.79 -0.68
N SER A 64 -24.95 -7.84 -1.06
CA SER A 64 -26.30 -7.77 -0.51
C SER A 64 -27.06 -9.07 -0.77
N THR A 65 -27.40 -9.81 0.29
CA THR A 65 -28.26 -11.01 0.24
C THR A 65 -29.73 -10.65 0.05
N ARG A 66 -30.05 -9.40 -0.34
CA ARG A 66 -31.41 -8.93 -0.59
C ARG A 66 -32.14 -9.79 -1.63
N HIS A 67 -31.41 -10.36 -2.59
CA HIS A 67 -31.94 -11.31 -3.59
C HIS A 67 -32.31 -12.68 -3.01
N LEU A 68 -31.87 -13.01 -1.79
CA LEU A 68 -32.27 -14.22 -1.05
C LEU A 68 -33.50 -13.98 -0.15
N ARG A 69 -33.95 -12.73 -0.02
CA ARG A 69 -35.27 -12.36 0.54
C ARG A 69 -36.27 -12.22 -0.61
N VAL A 70 -36.72 -13.34 -1.16
CA VAL A 70 -37.95 -13.38 -1.98
C VAL A 70 -38.98 -14.16 -1.15
N PRO A 71 -40.23 -13.68 -1.02
CA PRO A 71 -41.28 -14.36 -0.25
C PRO A 71 -41.70 -15.70 -0.87
#